data_AF-K2Q7J5-F1
#
_entry.id   AF-K2Q7J5-F1
#
_cell.length_a   1.000
_cell.length_b   1.000
_cell.length_c   1.000
_cell.angle_alpha   90.00
_cell.angle_beta   90.00
_cell.angle_gamma   90.00
#
_symmetry.space_group_name_H-M   'P 1'
#
loop_
_entity.id
_entity.type
_entity.pdbx_description
1 polymer ?
#
loop_
_entity_poly.entity_id
_entity_poly.type
_entity_poly.pdbx_seq_one_letter_code
_entity_poly.pdbx_strand_id
1 'polypeptide(L)'
;MLWCDAVGDPNYNRPVRAPFSRSHETLQRSDELYDVCIVLDWNLRSRKRRCGSAIFFHIARPGYTPTEGCVAISPRDMRRLLPHLGPRTTLQVL
;
A
#
# COMPACT_ATOMS: atom_id res chain seq x y z
N MET A 1 -9.96 6.16 -5.94
CA MET A 1 -9.50 4.78 -6.25
C MET A 1 -9.43 4.02 -4.92
N LEU A 2 -9.83 2.75 -4.89
CA LEU A 2 -9.89 1.94 -3.66
C LEU A 2 -9.07 0.65 -3.83
N TRP A 3 -8.69 0.01 -2.73
CA TRP A 3 -8.02 -1.29 -2.71
C TRP A 3 -8.76 -2.24 -1.76
N CYS A 4 -9.24 -3.37 -2.26
CA CYS A 4 -9.99 -4.30 -1.43
C CYS A 4 -9.06 -5.09 -0.49
N ASP A 5 -9.35 -5.06 0.80
CA ASP A 5 -8.69 -5.84 1.86
C ASP A 5 -9.63 -6.87 2.52
N ALA A 6 -10.86 -6.99 2.01
CA ALA A 6 -11.84 -7.94 2.49
C ALA A 6 -11.48 -9.39 2.10
N VAL A 7 -11.04 -10.20 3.06
CA VAL A 7 -10.59 -11.59 2.88
C VAL A 7 -11.63 -12.49 2.18
N GLY A 8 -12.92 -12.22 2.38
CA GLY A 8 -14.03 -12.98 1.78
C GLY A 8 -14.40 -12.56 0.35
N ASP A 9 -13.86 -11.46 -0.16
CA ASP A 9 -14.25 -10.91 -1.46
C ASP A 9 -13.41 -11.52 -2.61
N PRO A 10 -14.00 -11.79 -3.79
CA PRO A 10 -13.25 -12.20 -4.98
C PRO A 10 -12.15 -11.20 -5.40
N ASN A 11 -12.30 -9.93 -5.02
CA ASN A 11 -11.34 -8.87 -5.27
C ASN A 11 -10.29 -8.70 -4.18
N TYR A 12 -10.19 -9.62 -3.21
CA TYR A 12 -9.22 -9.53 -2.13
C TYR A 12 -7.80 -9.20 -2.65
N ASN A 13 -7.20 -8.16 -2.07
CA ASN A 13 -5.88 -7.62 -2.41
C ASN A 13 -5.78 -7.14 -3.87
N ARG A 14 -6.78 -6.39 -4.35
CA ARG A 14 -6.85 -5.82 -5.71
C ARG A 14 -7.38 -4.38 -5.70
N PRO A 15 -7.04 -3.56 -6.72
CA PRO A 15 -7.70 -2.28 -6.93
C PRO A 15 -9.17 -2.49 -7.29
N VAL A 16 -10.04 -1.67 -6.71
CA VAL A 16 -11.49 -1.62 -6.97
C VAL A 16 -11.94 -0.15 -7.14
N ARG A 17 -13.16 0.05 -7.67
CA ARG A 17 -13.71 1.38 -7.92
C ARG A 17 -14.89 1.65 -7.00
N ALA A 18 -15.11 2.92 -6.64
CA ALA A 18 -16.30 3.33 -5.93
C ALA A 18 -17.54 3.31 -6.86
N PRO A 19 -18.75 3.04 -6.34
CA PRO A 19 -19.01 2.62 -4.97
C PRO A 19 -18.58 1.16 -4.72
N PHE A 20 -17.97 0.89 -3.56
CA PHE A 20 -17.58 -0.46 -3.13
C PHE A 20 -17.90 -0.62 -1.64
N SER A 21 -18.71 -1.62 -1.31
CA SER A 21 -19.31 -1.75 0.03
C SER A 21 -18.54 -2.66 0.98
N ARG A 22 -17.66 -3.52 0.46
CA ARG A 22 -16.79 -4.35 1.31
C ARG A 22 -15.64 -3.52 1.86
N SER A 23 -14.96 -4.05 2.87
CA SER A 23 -13.74 -3.44 3.42
C SER A 23 -12.74 -3.12 2.31
N HIS A 24 -12.17 -1.92 2.40
CA HIS A 24 -11.21 -1.39 1.43
C HIS A 24 -10.37 -0.26 2.02
N GLU A 25 -9.15 -0.14 1.52
CA GLU A 25 -8.31 1.03 1.71
C GLU A 25 -8.62 2.09 0.65
N THR A 26 -8.73 3.34 1.08
CA THR A 26 -8.92 4.48 0.16
C THR A 26 -7.57 4.98 -0.30
N LEU A 27 -7.27 4.86 -1.61
CA LEU A 27 -5.99 5.27 -2.18
C LEU A 27 -5.95 6.75 -2.59
N GLN A 28 -7.11 7.33 -2.89
CA GLN A 28 -7.24 8.78 -3.13
C GLN A 28 -7.68 9.44 -1.84
N ARG A 29 -6.71 9.90 -1.07
CA ARG A 29 -6.92 10.51 0.25
C ARG A 29 -6.86 12.03 0.15
N SER A 30 -7.44 12.70 1.14
CA SER A 30 -7.28 14.15 1.32
C SER A 30 -6.01 14.52 2.09
N ASP A 31 -5.35 13.52 2.68
CA ASP A 31 -4.05 13.67 3.34
C ASP A 31 -2.90 13.24 2.42
N GLU A 32 -1.67 13.54 2.83
CA GLU A 32 -0.44 13.29 2.05
C GLU A 32 0.05 11.84 2.11
N LEU A 33 -0.65 10.95 2.84
CA LEU A 33 -0.16 9.60 3.14
C LEU A 33 0.17 8.81 1.87
N TYR A 34 -0.64 9.02 0.83
CA TYR A 34 -0.55 8.38 -0.47
C TYR A 34 -0.28 9.36 -1.62
N ASP A 35 0.32 10.52 -1.34
CA ASP A 35 0.90 11.37 -2.39
C ASP A 35 1.90 10.57 -3.24
N VAL A 36 2.59 9.62 -2.60
CA VAL A 36 3.29 8.51 -3.25
C VAL A 36 2.82 7.21 -2.61
N CYS A 37 2.25 6.31 -3.42
CA CYS A 37 1.83 4.99 -2.98
C CYS A 37 2.29 3.93 -3.99
N ILE A 38 3.30 3.16 -3.61
CA ILE A 38 3.87 2.09 -4.42
C ILE A 38 3.35 0.76 -3.88
N VAL A 39 2.71 -0.02 -4.75
CA VAL A 39 2.22 -1.35 -4.39
C VAL A 39 3.40 -2.32 -4.30
N LEU A 40 3.59 -2.95 -3.13
CA LEU A 40 4.55 -4.03 -2.95
C LEU A 40 3.92 -5.35 -3.37
N ASP A 41 4.73 -6.31 -3.83
CA ASP A 41 4.24 -7.58 -4.38
C ASP A 41 3.80 -8.61 -3.33
N TRP A 42 3.70 -8.19 -2.07
CA TRP A 42 3.20 -8.99 -0.97
C TRP A 42 1.81 -9.53 -1.26
N ASN A 43 1.70 -10.86 -1.30
CA ASN A 43 0.45 -11.57 -1.54
C ASN A 43 -0.28 -11.14 -2.83
N LEU A 44 0.42 -10.64 -3.87
CA LEU A 44 -0.21 -10.21 -5.13
C LEU A 44 -0.31 -11.32 -6.18
N ARG A 45 0.77 -12.09 -6.40
CA ARG A 45 0.83 -13.07 -7.50
C ARG A 45 -0.13 -14.23 -7.28
N SER A 46 -0.10 -14.81 -6.07
CA SER A 46 -0.99 -15.88 -5.62
C SER A 46 -1.65 -15.45 -4.32
N ARG A 47 -2.76 -14.71 -4.44
CA ARG A 47 -3.51 -14.15 -3.32
C ARG A 47 -4.07 -15.26 -2.42
N LYS A 48 -3.45 -15.45 -1.27
CA LYS A 48 -3.92 -16.36 -0.22
C LYS A 48 -4.73 -15.57 0.79
N ARG A 49 -5.93 -16.06 1.10
CA ARG A 49 -6.80 -15.48 2.14
C ARG A 49 -6.07 -15.47 3.49
N ARG A 50 -6.25 -14.40 4.26
CA ARG A 50 -5.62 -14.20 5.59
C ARG A 50 -4.08 -14.15 5.57
N CYS A 51 -3.46 -13.91 4.40
CA CYS A 51 -2.01 -13.71 4.28
C CYS A 51 -1.63 -12.23 4.07
N GLY A 52 -2.47 -11.30 4.56
CA GLY A 52 -2.25 -9.86 4.43
C GLY A 52 -2.65 -9.28 3.08
N SER A 53 -2.95 -7.99 3.05
CA SER A 53 -3.35 -7.23 1.87
C SER A 53 -3.00 -5.75 2.05
N ALA A 54 -3.05 -4.98 0.97
CA ALA A 54 -2.82 -3.54 1.00
C ALA A 54 -1.46 -3.14 1.60
N ILE A 55 -0.43 -3.95 1.33
CA ILE A 55 0.94 -3.66 1.79
C ILE A 55 1.60 -2.74 0.76
N PHE A 56 1.83 -1.51 1.18
CA PHE A 56 2.35 -0.43 0.33
C PHE A 56 3.66 0.14 0.86
N PHE A 57 4.38 0.81 -0.03
CA PHE A 57 5.45 1.72 0.31
C PHE A 57 5.00 3.16 0.08
N HIS A 58 4.95 3.96 1.16
CA HIS A 58 4.28 5.26 1.14
C HIS A 58 4.88 6.29 2.11
N ILE A 59 4.22 7.46 2.23
CA ILE A 59 4.64 8.55 3.12
C ILE A 59 4.26 8.26 4.57
N ALA A 60 5.20 8.41 5.50
CA ALA A 60 4.97 8.23 6.93
C ALA A 60 4.05 9.33 7.49
N ARG A 61 3.19 8.96 8.45
CA ARG A 61 2.39 9.92 9.21
C ARG A 61 3.32 10.82 10.05
N PRO A 62 2.89 12.06 10.39
CA PRO A 62 3.59 12.88 11.37
C PRO A 62 3.88 12.11 12.65
N GLY A 63 5.11 12.21 13.15
CA GLY A 63 5.56 11.47 14.34
C GLY A 63 5.84 9.98 14.13
N TYR A 64 5.81 9.47 12.88
CA TYR A 64 6.14 8.08 12.55
C TYR A 64 5.33 7.05 13.35
N THR A 65 4.02 7.29 13.50
CA THR A 65 3.13 6.31 14.14
C THR A 65 3.18 4.97 13.39
N PRO A 66 3.10 3.82 14.09
CA PRO A 66 3.16 2.50 13.46
C PRO A 66 2.17 2.32 12.31
N THR A 67 2.59 1.55 11.30
CA THR A 67 1.70 1.06 10.23
C THR A 67 1.11 -0.29 10.63
N GLU A 68 0.11 -0.73 9.89
CA GLU A 68 -0.48 -2.08 10.04
C GLU A 68 0.22 -3.12 9.13
N GLY A 69 1.46 -2.83 8.70
CA GLY A 69 2.28 -3.73 7.88
C GLY A 69 2.95 -3.05 6.67
N CYS A 70 2.50 -1.86 6.27
CA CYS A 70 3.15 -1.07 5.24
C CYS A 70 4.55 -0.60 5.66
N VAL A 71 5.36 -0.21 4.68
CA VAL A 71 6.64 0.48 4.92
C VAL A 71 6.45 1.96 4.60
N ALA A 72 6.80 2.83 5.55
CA ALA A 72 6.62 4.26 5.38
C ALA A 72 7.88 5.04 5.74
N ILE A 73 8.19 6.08 4.96
CA ILE A 73 9.34 6.95 5.16
C ILE A 73 8.97 8.42 5.04
N SER A 74 9.86 9.34 5.43
CA SER A 74 9.60 10.77 5.29
C SER A 74 9.36 11.18 3.82
N PRO A 75 8.60 12.25 3.58
CA PRO A 75 8.50 12.88 2.25
C PRO A 75 9.85 13.29 1.66
N ARG A 76 10.83 13.63 2.51
CA ARG A 76 12.18 14.01 2.10
C ARG A 76 12.93 12.82 1.52
N ASP A 77 12.89 11.68 2.20
CA ASP A 77 13.61 10.48 1.79
C ASP A 77 12.91 9.80 0.63
N MET A 78 11.57 9.82 0.60
CA MET A 78 10.80 9.35 -0.57
C MET A 78 11.24 10.10 -1.84
N ARG A 79 11.32 11.43 -1.80
CA ARG A 79 11.79 12.23 -2.95
C ARG A 79 13.20 11.89 -3.41
N ARG A 80 14.07 11.45 -2.48
CA ARG A 80 15.44 11.03 -2.81
C ARG A 80 15.47 9.64 -3.44
N LEU A 81 14.65 8.72 -2.95
CA LEU A 81 14.63 7.35 -3.43
C LEU A 81 13.87 7.20 -4.75
N LEU A 82 12.75 7.90 -4.91
CA LEU A 82 11.80 7.71 -6.02
C LEU A 82 12.45 7.69 -7.42
N PRO A 83 13.43 8.56 -7.76
CA PRO A 83 14.10 8.50 -9.06
C PRO A 83 14.92 7.23 -9.33
N HIS A 84 15.25 6.46 -8.29
CA HIS A 84 16.05 5.25 -8.35
C HIS A 84 15.21 3.96 -8.26
N LEU A 85 13.92 4.07 -7.95
CA LEU A 85 13.03 2.91 -7.83
C LEU A 85 12.58 2.46 -9.22
N GLY A 86 12.59 1.15 -9.44
CA GLY A 86 12.05 0.55 -10.66
C GLY A 86 11.55 -0.88 -10.42
N PRO A 87 11.07 -1.56 -11.47
CA PRO A 87 10.48 -2.90 -11.35
C PRO A 87 11.43 -3.99 -10.85
N ARG A 88 12.74 -3.73 -10.85
CA ARG A 88 13.79 -4.64 -10.34
C ARG A 88 14.26 -4.30 -8.93
N THR A 89 13.73 -3.22 -8.34
CA THR A 89 14.10 -2.82 -6.98
C THR A 89 13.41 -3.74 -5.98
N THR A 90 14.19 -4.29 -5.06
CA THR A 90 13.68 -5.12 -3.96
C THR A 90 13.70 -4.32 -2.68
N LEU A 91 12.57 -4.29 -1.98
CA LEU A 91 12.50 -3.82 -0.61
C LEU A 91 12.64 -5.03 0.32
N GLN A 92 13.65 -5.01 1.18
CA GLN A 92 13.88 -6.06 2.17
C GLN A 92 13.68 -5.49 3.58
N VAL A 93 12.89 -6.18 4.39
CA VAL A 93 12.74 -5.92 5.83
C VAL A 93 13.64 -6.92 6.55
N LEU A 94 14.52 -6.42 7.43
CA LEU A 94 15.51 -7.21 8.18
C LEU A 94 15.00 -7.61 9.57
#